data_AF-A0A7Z9WHY7-F1
#
_entry.id   AF-A0A7Z9WHY7-F1
#
_cell.length_a   1.000
_cell.length_b   1.000
_cell.length_c   1.000
_cell.angle_alpha   90.00
_cell.angle_beta   90.00
_cell.angle_gamma   90.00
#
_symmetry.space_group_name_H-M   'P 1'
#
loop_
_entity.id
_entity.type
_entity.pdbx_description
1 polymer ?
#
loop_
_entity_poly.entity_id
_entity_poly.type
_entity_poly.pdbx_seq_one_letter_code
_entity_poly.pdbx_strand_id
1 'polypeptide(L)'
;MERIRIDYNKCTGCRRCEIACSLSHVLDTINPRKARIRVMKEGDQFFPVIAGPFTDAACNSKGILVLGGMVYDQCALCRASCPTKPTIFREPDTDIPLKCDFCMLLDQPGPSCVKWCTFGALTLVEE
;
A
#
# COMPACT_ATOMS: atom_id res chain seq x y z
N MET A 1 -11.53 -6.23 16.57
CA MET A 1 -11.16 -6.46 15.16
C MET A 1 -9.74 -5.94 14.95
N GLU A 2 -8.85 -6.76 14.39
CA GLU A 2 -7.46 -6.32 14.16
C GLU A 2 -7.37 -5.22 13.09
N ARG A 3 -6.46 -4.27 13.29
CA ARG A 3 -6.12 -3.21 12.33
C ARG A 3 -4.61 -3.15 12.10
N ILE A 4 -4.21 -2.74 10.89
CA ILE A 4 -2.81 -2.40 10.61
C ILE A 4 -2.59 -0.94 10.99
N ARG A 5 -1.83 -0.70 12.06
CA ARG A 5 -1.29 0.62 12.38
C ARG A 5 -0.11 0.91 11.46
N ILE A 6 -0.13 2.08 10.84
CA ILE A 6 0.93 2.57 9.94
C ILE A 6 1.58 3.78 10.59
N ASP A 7 2.81 3.59 11.09
CA ASP A 7 3.66 4.68 11.61
C ASP A 7 4.67 5.06 10.53
N TYR A 8 4.32 6.06 9.72
CA TYR A 8 5.15 6.47 8.59
C TYR A 8 6.51 7.02 9.02
N ASN A 9 6.64 7.58 10.23
CA ASN A 9 7.91 8.09 10.76
C ASN A 9 8.97 7.00 10.94
N LYS A 10 8.56 5.74 11.08
CA LYS A 10 9.45 4.58 11.16
C LYS A 10 9.73 3.95 9.80
N CYS A 11 9.10 4.43 8.73
CA CYS A 11 9.28 3.87 7.39
C CYS A 11 10.60 4.38 6.78
N THR A 12 11.49 3.45 6.46
CA THR A 12 12.79 3.74 5.83
C THR A 12 12.78 3.66 4.30
N GLY A 13 11.62 3.39 3.70
CA GLY A 13 11.52 3.22 2.24
C GLY A 13 12.13 1.91 1.71
N CYS A 14 12.41 0.91 2.55
CA CYS A 14 13.05 -0.33 2.12
C CYS A 14 12.19 -1.26 1.23
N ARG A 15 10.87 -1.01 1.11
CA ARG A 15 9.91 -1.73 0.25
C ARG A 15 9.81 -3.24 0.46
N ARG A 16 10.33 -3.78 1.57
CA ARG A 16 10.17 -5.21 1.96
C ARG A 16 8.70 -5.64 2.03
N CYS A 17 7.82 -4.74 2.44
CA CYS A 17 6.38 -4.99 2.47
C CYS A 17 5.78 -5.21 1.07
N GLU A 18 6.28 -4.53 0.03
CA GLU A 18 5.84 -4.73 -1.36
C GLU A 18 6.31 -6.09 -1.88
N ILE A 19 7.59 -6.41 -1.64
CA ILE A 19 8.19 -7.71 -2.01
C ILE A 19 7.40 -8.85 -1.37
N ALA A 20 7.26 -8.82 -0.04
CA ALA A 20 6.55 -9.84 0.71
C ALA A 20 5.11 -10.02 0.23
N CYS A 21 4.38 -8.91 0.05
CA CYS A 21 2.99 -8.98 -0.41
C CYS A 21 2.89 -9.57 -1.84
N SER A 22 3.78 -9.16 -2.77
CA SER A 22 3.76 -9.71 -4.13
C SER A 22 4.05 -11.20 -4.16
N LEU A 23 5.07 -11.65 -3.43
CA LEU A 23 5.47 -13.05 -3.35
C LEU A 23 4.37 -13.93 -2.73
N SER A 24 3.68 -13.42 -1.72
CA SER A 24 2.59 -14.16 -1.06
C SER A 24 1.34 -14.34 -1.91
N HIS A 25 1.15 -13.54 -2.97
CA HIS A 25 -0.08 -13.60 -3.79
C HIS A 25 0.16 -14.07 -5.24
N VAL A 26 1.42 -14.15 -5.67
CA VAL A 26 1.77 -14.59 -7.01
C VAL A 26 2.89 -15.61 -6.87
N LEU A 27 2.55 -16.87 -7.14
CA LEU A 27 3.49 -17.99 -7.06
C LEU A 27 4.69 -17.73 -7.98
N ASP A 28 5.88 -18.03 -7.48
CA ASP A 28 7.15 -17.94 -8.21
C ASP A 28 7.44 -16.59 -8.87
N THR A 29 6.83 -15.50 -8.39
CA THR A 29 7.01 -14.16 -8.95
C THR A 29 7.21 -13.12 -7.86
N ILE A 30 8.32 -12.38 -7.93
CA ILE A 30 8.54 -11.17 -7.14
C ILE A 30 8.35 -9.96 -8.05
N ASN A 31 7.19 -9.31 -7.93
CA ASN A 31 6.90 -8.09 -8.68
C ASN A 31 6.15 -7.10 -7.77
N PRO A 32 6.82 -6.05 -7.25
CA PRO A 32 6.21 -5.03 -6.41
C PRO A 32 4.98 -4.33 -7.05
N ARG A 33 4.84 -4.34 -8.38
CA ARG A 33 3.62 -3.83 -9.05
C ARG A 33 2.39 -4.69 -8.79
N LYS A 34 2.57 -5.98 -8.47
CA LYS A 34 1.51 -6.93 -8.09
C LYS A 34 1.18 -6.90 -6.58
N ALA A 35 1.88 -6.07 -5.79
CA ALA A 35 1.65 -5.93 -4.36
C ALA A 35 0.37 -5.14 -4.05
N ARG A 36 -0.33 -5.54 -2.99
CA ARG A 36 -1.52 -4.84 -2.44
C ARG A 36 -1.15 -3.80 -1.37
N ILE A 37 0.12 -3.41 -1.31
CA ILE A 37 0.66 -2.29 -0.54
C ILE A 37 1.76 -1.64 -1.38
N ARG A 38 1.86 -0.30 -1.34
CA ARG A 38 2.87 0.47 -2.08
C ARG A 38 3.45 1.54 -1.17
N VAL A 39 4.78 1.68 -1.16
CA VAL A 39 5.47 2.75 -0.43
C VAL A 39 5.60 3.95 -1.34
N MET A 40 4.85 5.00 -1.03
CA MET A 40 4.85 6.27 -1.74
C MET A 40 5.90 7.19 -1.12
N LYS A 41 6.60 7.97 -1.94
CA LYS A 41 7.60 8.93 -1.47
C LYS A 41 7.09 10.34 -1.74
N GLU A 42 6.97 11.14 -0.69
CA GLU A 42 6.62 12.57 -0.77
C GLU A 42 7.70 13.34 0.01
N GLY A 43 8.43 14.22 -0.68
CA GLY A 43 9.63 14.84 -0.11
C GLY A 43 10.64 13.79 0.34
N ASP A 44 11.11 13.90 1.58
CA ASP A 44 12.04 12.94 2.20
C ASP A 44 11.35 11.83 3.00
N GLN A 45 10.02 11.78 2.98
CA GLN A 45 9.24 10.84 3.78
C GLN A 45 8.64 9.70 2.94
N PHE A 46 8.49 8.53 3.58
CA PHE A 46 7.93 7.33 2.98
C PHE A 46 6.59 6.96 3.63
N PHE A 47 5.59 6.69 2.79
CA PHE A 47 4.22 6.39 3.19
C PHE A 47 3.79 5.02 2.66
N PRO A 48 3.72 3.98 3.50
CA PRO A 48 3.09 2.72 3.12
C PRO A 48 1.58 2.93 2.93
N VAL A 49 1.08 2.73 1.72
CA VAL A 49 -0.33 2.85 1.36
C VAL A 49 -0.86 1.47 0.97
N ILE A 50 -1.88 1.01 1.70
CA ILE A 50 -2.51 -0.30 1.48
C ILE A 50 -3.66 -0.16 0.49
N ALA A 51 -3.69 -1.02 -0.53
CA ALA A 51 -4.71 -1.01 -1.57
C ALA A 51 -6.13 -1.08 -0.96
N GLY A 52 -7.02 -0.24 -1.49
CA GLY A 52 -8.40 -0.07 -1.04
C GLY A 52 -9.40 -0.42 -2.14
N PRO A 53 -10.53 0.31 -2.23
CA PRO A 53 -11.56 0.03 -3.23
C PRO A 53 -11.10 0.39 -4.65
N PHE A 54 -11.74 -0.24 -5.63
CA PHE A 54 -11.68 0.16 -7.02
C PHE A 54 -12.67 1.29 -7.31
N THR A 55 -12.30 2.18 -8.23
CA THR A 55 -13.21 3.13 -8.86
C THR A 55 -12.85 3.26 -10.34
N ASP A 56 -13.86 3.39 -11.17
CA ASP A 56 -13.79 3.61 -12.61
C ASP A 56 -13.72 5.10 -12.97
N ALA A 57 -14.08 5.99 -12.04
CA ALA A 57 -14.04 7.43 -12.22
C ALA A 57 -12.85 8.08 -11.50
N ALA A 58 -12.27 9.11 -12.12
CA ALA A 58 -11.34 10.00 -11.44
C ALA A 58 -12.10 11.09 -10.66
N CYS A 59 -11.51 11.60 -9.58
CA CYS A 59 -12.07 12.74 -8.86
C CYS A 59 -11.98 14.02 -9.72
N ASN A 60 -13.03 14.83 -9.68
CA ASN A 60 -13.05 16.17 -10.29
C ASN A 60 -12.16 17.18 -9.56
N SER A 61 -11.91 16.93 -8.27
CA SER A 61 -11.01 17.72 -7.44
C SER A 61 -9.93 16.80 -6.86
N LYS A 62 -8.67 17.22 -7.02
CA LYS A 62 -7.49 16.54 -6.45
C LYS A 62 -6.84 17.50 -5.47
N GLY A 63 -6.66 17.04 -4.24
CA GLY A 63 -6.10 17.87 -3.17
C GLY A 63 -4.58 17.87 -3.17
N ILE A 64 -4.01 19.03 -2.85
CA ILE A 64 -2.67 19.15 -2.30
C ILE A 64 -2.84 19.35 -0.80
N LEU A 65 -2.21 18.50 0.00
CA LEU A 65 -2.37 18.47 1.43
C LEU A 65 -1.15 19.12 2.09
N VAL A 66 -1.37 20.05 3.03
CA VAL A 66 -0.30 20.66 3.84
C VAL A 66 -0.47 20.19 5.28
N LEU A 67 0.46 19.40 5.78
CA LEU A 67 0.45 18.88 7.17
C LEU A 67 1.83 19.02 7.78
N GLY A 68 1.90 19.60 8.98
CA GLY A 68 3.16 19.74 9.71
C GLY A 68 4.24 20.49 8.92
N GLY A 69 3.85 21.45 8.07
CA GLY A 69 4.77 22.22 7.22
C GLY A 69 5.23 21.48 5.94
N MET A 70 4.83 20.24 5.74
CA MET A 70 5.12 19.47 4.53
C MET A 70 3.93 19.47 3.56
N VAL A 71 4.23 19.42 2.26
CA VAL A 71 3.26 19.41 1.16
C VAL A 71 3.23 18.03 0.53
N TYR A 72 2.03 17.47 0.35
CA TYR A 72 1.81 16.13 -0.18
C TYR A 72 0.78 16.15 -1.31
N ASP A 73 1.00 15.34 -2.34
CA ASP A 73 -0.09 14.96 -3.24
C ASP A 73 -1.05 14.03 -2.49
N GLN A 74 -2.31 14.45 -2.31
CA GLN A 74 -3.32 13.62 -1.66
C GLN A 74 -3.58 12.32 -2.43
N CYS A 75 -3.39 12.32 -3.75
CA CYS A 75 -3.48 11.11 -4.55
C CYS A 75 -2.41 10.10 -4.18
N ALA A 76 -1.22 10.52 -3.73
CA ALA A 76 -0.18 9.61 -3.27
C ALA A 76 -0.65 8.79 -2.08
N LEU A 77 -1.34 9.42 -1.11
CA LEU A 77 -1.86 8.77 0.09
C LEU A 77 -3.20 8.02 -0.14
N CYS A 78 -3.84 8.24 -1.29
CA CYS A 78 -5.11 7.61 -1.61
C CYS A 78 -4.98 6.09 -1.82
N ARG A 79 -5.91 5.32 -1.25
CA ARG A 79 -5.90 3.86 -1.33
C ARG A 79 -6.56 3.29 -2.59
N ALA A 80 -7.27 4.12 -3.36
CA ALA A 80 -8.09 3.63 -4.46
C ALA A 80 -7.23 3.09 -5.62
N SER A 81 -7.68 1.97 -6.20
CA SER A 81 -7.31 1.59 -7.56
C SER A 81 -8.14 2.43 -8.51
N CYS A 82 -7.55 3.50 -9.07
CA CYS A 82 -8.29 4.53 -9.80
C CYS A 82 -7.61 4.94 -11.10
N PRO A 83 -8.34 5.56 -12.06
CA PRO A 83 -7.77 5.97 -13.35
C PRO A 83 -6.69 7.05 -13.25
N THR A 84 -6.64 7.82 -12.15
CA THR A 84 -5.58 8.82 -11.93
C THR A 84 -4.22 8.18 -11.66
N LYS A 85 -4.20 6.95 -11.11
CA LYS A 85 -2.97 6.22 -10.78
C LYS A 85 -2.97 4.85 -11.47
N PRO A 86 -2.88 4.82 -12.81
CA PRO A 86 -3.12 3.60 -13.59
C PRO A 86 -2.11 2.48 -13.29
N THR A 87 -0.94 2.81 -12.74
CA THR A 87 0.10 1.83 -12.38
C THR A 87 0.14 1.47 -10.90
N ILE A 88 -0.78 2.00 -10.08
CA ILE A 88 -0.84 1.78 -8.63
C ILE A 88 -2.11 1.00 -8.30
N PHE A 89 -1.94 -0.12 -7.60
CA PHE A 89 -3.03 -1.05 -7.25
C PHE A 89 -3.79 -1.59 -8.47
N ARG A 90 -3.07 -1.82 -9.57
CA ARG A 90 -3.56 -2.48 -10.79
C ARG A 90 -2.51 -3.47 -11.24
N GLU A 91 -2.97 -4.66 -11.60
CA GLU A 91 -2.13 -5.73 -12.09
C GLU A 91 -1.48 -5.27 -13.42
N PRO A 92 -0.14 -5.35 -13.55
CA PRO A 92 0.58 -4.72 -14.66
C PRO A 92 0.30 -5.30 -16.05
N ASP A 93 -0.17 -6.54 -16.14
CA ASP A 93 -0.34 -7.29 -17.39
C ASP A 93 -1.82 -7.29 -17.84
N THR A 94 -2.74 -7.28 -16.87
CA THR A 94 -4.19 -7.47 -17.07
C THR A 94 -5.03 -6.25 -16.68
N ASP A 95 -4.43 -5.24 -16.04
CA ASP A 95 -5.10 -4.06 -15.50
C ASP A 95 -6.18 -4.35 -14.42
N ILE A 96 -6.23 -5.59 -13.92
CA ILE A 96 -7.18 -5.98 -12.88
C ILE A 96 -6.88 -5.21 -11.59
N PRO A 97 -7.88 -4.56 -10.97
CA PRO A 97 -7.70 -3.84 -9.71
C PRO A 97 -7.22 -4.74 -8.58
N LEU A 98 -6.16 -4.32 -7.88
CA LEU A 98 -5.65 -5.00 -6.71
C LEU A 98 -6.28 -4.39 -5.45
N LYS A 99 -6.74 -5.25 -4.55
CA LYS A 99 -7.28 -4.86 -3.23
C LYS A 99 -6.64 -5.71 -2.15
N CYS A 100 -6.29 -5.09 -1.02
CA CYS A 100 -5.79 -5.82 0.13
C CYS A 100 -6.90 -6.66 0.75
N ASP A 101 -6.61 -7.93 0.97
CA ASP A 101 -7.47 -8.94 1.58
C ASP A 101 -6.96 -9.35 2.97
N PHE A 102 -6.03 -8.56 3.54
CA PHE A 102 -5.39 -8.83 4.82
C PHE A 102 -4.66 -10.19 4.87
N CYS A 103 -4.30 -10.77 3.71
CA CYS A 103 -3.74 -12.11 3.59
C CYS A 103 -4.66 -13.23 4.14
N MET A 104 -5.97 -12.98 4.23
CA MET A 104 -6.93 -13.92 4.85
C MET A 104 -7.15 -15.21 4.06
N LEU A 105 -6.79 -15.22 2.78
CA LEU A 105 -6.91 -16.39 1.89
C LEU A 105 -5.63 -17.22 1.81
N LEU A 106 -4.61 -16.86 2.58
CA LEU A 106 -3.29 -17.46 2.53
C LEU A 106 -3.04 -18.28 3.81
N ASP A 107 -2.33 -19.40 3.68
CA ASP A 107 -1.94 -20.24 4.82
C ASP A 107 -0.79 -19.58 5.60
N GLN A 108 -1.10 -18.49 6.31
CA GLN A 108 -0.16 -17.74 7.15
C GLN A 108 -0.89 -17.00 8.28
N PRO A 109 -0.22 -16.73 9.42
CA PRO A 109 -0.87 -16.22 10.63
C PRO A 109 -1.27 -14.73 10.58
N GLY A 110 -1.11 -14.05 9.44
CA GLY A 110 -1.48 -12.64 9.30
C GLY A 110 -0.82 -11.95 8.11
N PRO A 111 -0.93 -10.61 8.01
CA PRO A 111 -0.44 -9.85 6.87
C PRO A 111 1.08 -9.95 6.72
N SER A 112 1.55 -10.46 5.57
CA SER A 112 2.99 -10.62 5.30
C SER A 112 3.74 -9.27 5.36
N CYS A 113 3.08 -8.18 4.96
CA CYS A 113 3.67 -6.84 5.03
C CYS A 113 4.01 -6.40 6.47
N VAL A 114 3.21 -6.81 7.46
CA VAL A 114 3.49 -6.58 8.88
C VAL A 114 4.64 -7.47 9.34
N LYS A 115 4.58 -8.78 9.04
CA LYS A 115 5.63 -9.76 9.40
C LYS A 115 7.02 -9.32 8.93
N TRP A 116 7.12 -8.75 7.73
CA TRP A 116 8.39 -8.35 7.12
C TRP A 116 8.83 -6.91 7.42
N CYS A 117 8.03 -6.14 8.17
CA CYS A 117 8.39 -4.78 8.56
C CYS A 117 9.28 -4.75 9.81
N THR A 118 10.58 -4.99 9.66
CA THR A 118 11.53 -5.04 10.78
C THR A 118 11.71 -3.71 11.52
N PHE A 119 11.34 -2.58 10.89
CA PHE A 119 11.43 -1.24 11.50
C PHE A 119 10.17 -0.88 12.32
N GLY A 120 9.13 -1.73 12.33
CA GLY A 120 7.91 -1.49 13.09
C GLY A 120 7.04 -0.34 12.56
N ALA A 121 7.19 0.02 11.28
CA ALA A 121 6.31 0.99 10.62
C ALA A 121 4.91 0.41 10.33
N LEU A 122 4.79 -0.92 10.28
CA LEU A 122 3.53 -1.64 10.13
C LEU A 122 3.39 -2.61 11.31
N THR A 123 2.31 -2.48 12.09
CA THR A 123 2.03 -3.35 13.24
C THR A 123 0.55 -3.69 13.32
N LEU A 124 0.21 -4.88 13.82
CA LEU A 124 -1.17 -5.22 14.19
C LEU A 124 -1.53 -4.58 15.54
N VAL A 125 -2.76 -4.08 15.64
CA VAL A 125 -3.35 -3.57 16.88
C VAL A 125 -4.78 -4.11 17.02
N GLU A 126 -5.20 -4.36 18.25
CA GLU A 126 -6.58 -4.73 18.59
C GLU A 126 -7.40 -3.45 18.84
N GLU A 127 -8.54 -3.34 18.15
CA GLU A 127 -9.56 -2.31 18.39
C GLU A 127 -10.97 -2.92 18.46
#